data_AF-A0A0G1TBY6-F1
#
_entry.id   AF-A0A0G1TBY6-F1
#
_cell.length_a   1.000
_cell.length_b   1.000
_cell.length_c   1.000
_cell.angle_alpha   90.00
_cell.angle_beta   90.00
_cell.angle_gamma   90.00
#
_symmetry.space_group_name_H-M   'P 1'
#
loop_
_entity.id
_entity.type
_entity.pdbx_description
1 polymer ?
#
loop_
_entity_poly.entity_id
_entity_poly.type
_entity_poly.pdbx_seq_one_letter_code
_entity_poly.pdbx_strand_id
1 'polypeptide(L)'
;MLGLPNYGSSNWMRAEWDAIELPSQFMENWCWDKEMLKSLSSHIDTGEQIPDDLCDRLISSKNFFSAYDLLRQVELSLMDMELYHGAPRDIDEVVKAVRKEVRISPVYELDRFPNTFSHIFAGGYSAGYYSYKWAEVLSADAYEAFVEAGNIFDPVTGAKFMAEVLEASGKRPMKENFVAFRGRAPSVDSLLRHGGLL
;
A
#
# COMPACT_ATOMS: atom_id res chain seq x y z
N MET A 1 19.16 2.06 -3.71
CA MET A 1 20.38 2.19 -2.88
C MET A 1 20.71 0.91 -2.09
N LEU A 2 19.75 0.04 -1.80
CA LEU A 2 19.92 -1.18 -0.98
C LEU A 2 19.91 -2.50 -1.77
N GLY A 3 19.94 -2.43 -3.10
CA GLY A 3 20.05 -3.63 -3.93
C GLY A 3 21.49 -4.10 -3.95
N LEU A 4 21.74 -5.38 -3.66
CA LEU A 4 23.10 -5.91 -3.74
C LEU A 4 23.67 -5.71 -5.16
N PRO A 5 24.93 -5.23 -5.28
CA PRO A 5 25.51 -4.80 -6.56
C PRO A 5 25.85 -5.94 -7.55
N ASN A 6 25.58 -7.20 -7.20
CA ASN A 6 26.12 -8.36 -7.93
C ASN A 6 25.24 -8.90 -9.08
N TYR A 7 24.14 -8.23 -9.44
CA TYR A 7 23.32 -8.61 -10.58
C TYR A 7 23.17 -7.40 -11.52
N GLY A 8 23.49 -7.57 -12.81
CA GLY A 8 23.58 -6.50 -13.83
C GLY A 8 22.30 -5.71 -14.14
N SER A 9 21.25 -5.88 -13.34
CA SER A 9 20.04 -5.08 -13.26
C SER A 9 19.70 -4.94 -11.77
N SER A 10 19.39 -3.74 -11.27
CA SER A 10 19.09 -3.55 -9.84
C SER A 10 18.01 -4.53 -9.36
N ASN A 11 18.26 -5.28 -8.27
CA ASN A 11 17.34 -6.31 -7.73
C ASN A 11 15.87 -5.84 -7.58
N TRP A 12 15.64 -4.55 -7.32
CA TRP A 12 14.31 -3.93 -7.23
C TRP A 12 13.47 -4.03 -8.51
N MET A 13 14.10 -4.04 -9.69
CA MET A 13 13.41 -4.23 -10.98
C MET A 13 13.00 -5.69 -11.23
N ARG A 14 13.36 -6.62 -10.32
CA ARG A 14 13.02 -8.04 -10.38
C ARG A 14 12.03 -8.46 -9.30
N ALA A 15 11.57 -7.51 -8.47
CA ALA A 15 10.51 -7.78 -7.52
C ALA A 15 9.24 -8.18 -8.30
N GLU A 16 8.46 -9.10 -7.73
CA GLU A 16 7.13 -9.38 -8.24
C GLU A 16 6.29 -8.11 -8.25
N TRP A 17 5.52 -7.92 -9.33
CA TRP A 17 4.79 -6.67 -9.58
C TRP A 17 3.75 -6.35 -8.50
N ASP A 18 3.20 -7.39 -7.86
CA ASP A 18 2.26 -7.28 -6.76
C ASP A 18 2.92 -6.91 -5.42
N ALA A 19 4.24 -6.99 -5.32
CA ALA A 19 5.03 -6.64 -4.14
C ALA A 19 5.90 -5.40 -4.31
N ILE A 20 5.95 -4.81 -5.51
CA ILE A 20 6.84 -3.68 -5.81
C ILE A 20 6.54 -2.43 -4.96
N GLU A 21 5.27 -2.26 -4.56
CA GLU A 21 4.79 -1.15 -3.74
C GLU A 21 4.95 -1.40 -2.22
N LEU A 22 5.37 -2.61 -1.80
CA LEU A 22 5.53 -2.95 -0.38
C LEU A 22 6.50 -1.99 0.32
N PRO A 23 7.72 -1.72 -0.19
CA PRO A 23 8.67 -0.88 0.53
C PRO A 23 8.18 0.57 0.71
N SER A 24 7.56 1.16 -0.31
CA SER A 24 7.04 2.53 -0.24
C SER A 24 5.91 2.63 0.79
N GLN A 25 4.87 1.81 0.64
CA GLN A 25 3.73 1.82 1.55
C GLN A 25 4.09 1.44 2.98
N PHE A 26 5.12 0.60 3.17
CA PHE A 26 5.61 0.25 4.49
C PHE A 26 6.21 1.48 5.20
N MET A 27 7.05 2.25 4.50
CA MET A 27 7.70 3.44 5.06
C MET A 27 6.71 4.56 5.41
N GLU A 28 5.54 4.62 4.76
CA GLU A 28 4.48 5.59 5.05
C GLU A 28 3.93 5.47 6.48
N ASN A 29 4.01 4.29 7.12
CA ASN A 29 3.49 4.10 8.48
C ASN A 29 4.15 5.03 9.52
N TRP A 30 5.43 5.35 9.36
CA TRP A 30 6.15 6.27 10.24
C TRP A 30 5.68 7.72 10.11
N CYS A 31 5.03 8.09 9.01
CA CYS A 31 4.45 9.43 8.85
C CYS A 31 3.21 9.65 9.76
N TRP A 32 2.73 8.59 10.41
CA TRP A 32 1.62 8.63 11.37
C TRP A 32 2.06 8.46 12.83
N ASP A 33 3.36 8.44 13.08
CA ASP A 33 3.92 8.46 14.43
C ASP A 33 4.15 9.90 14.92
N LYS A 34 3.89 10.13 16.20
CA LYS A 34 3.95 11.46 16.81
C LYS A 34 5.38 12.00 16.91
N GLU A 35 6.34 11.16 17.27
CA GLU A 35 7.75 11.55 17.35
C GLU A 35 8.28 11.89 15.96
N MET A 36 7.94 11.09 14.96
CA MET A 36 8.29 11.34 13.56
C MET A 36 7.67 12.63 13.03
N LEU A 37 6.35 12.83 13.20
CA LEU A 37 5.66 14.04 12.76
C LEU A 37 6.31 15.30 13.31
N LYS A 38 6.70 15.29 14.59
CA LYS A 38 7.45 16.40 15.20
C LYS A 38 8.81 16.59 14.55
N SER A 39 9.60 15.52 14.43
CA SER A 39 10.93 15.59 13.83
C SER A 39 10.94 16.11 12.38
N LEU A 40 9.85 15.86 11.63
CA LEU A 40 9.71 16.21 10.22
C LEU A 40 9.06 17.57 9.99
N SER A 41 8.61 18.28 11.04
CA SER A 41 7.85 19.51 10.89
C SER A 41 8.37 20.67 11.75
N SER A 42 8.22 21.88 11.21
CA SER A 42 8.38 23.14 11.93
C SER A 42 7.58 24.23 11.20
N HIS A 43 7.12 25.24 11.94
CA HIS A 43 6.43 26.38 11.36
C HIS A 43 7.38 27.17 10.46
N ILE A 44 6.93 27.52 9.25
CA ILE A 44 7.81 28.11 8.22
C ILE A 44 8.45 29.44 8.64
N ASP A 45 7.73 30.27 9.40
CA ASP A 45 8.22 31.59 9.82
C ASP A 45 8.90 31.60 11.19
N THR A 46 8.45 30.75 12.11
CA THR A 46 8.85 30.81 13.53
C THR A 46 9.77 29.66 13.94
N GLY A 47 9.83 28.59 13.13
CA GLY A 47 10.54 27.36 13.47
C GLY A 47 9.91 26.56 14.60
N GLU A 48 8.74 26.98 15.11
CA GLU A 48 8.05 26.30 16.20
C GLU A 48 7.64 24.88 15.79
N GLN A 49 7.77 23.95 16.73
CA GLN A 49 7.36 22.56 16.53
C GLN A 49 5.83 22.45 16.46
N ILE A 50 5.35 21.45 15.73
CA ILE A 50 3.92 21.13 15.71
C ILE A 50 3.41 20.84 17.15
N PRO A 51 2.31 21.48 17.60
CA PRO A 51 1.74 21.23 18.92
C PRO A 51 1.24 19.80 19.11
N ASP A 52 1.35 19.30 20.34
CA ASP A 52 0.94 17.94 20.71
C ASP A 52 -0.54 17.67 20.41
N ASP A 53 -1.42 18.63 20.72
CA ASP A 53 -2.86 18.50 20.49
C ASP A 53 -3.20 18.41 18.99
N LEU A 54 -2.39 19.05 18.13
CA LEU A 54 -2.57 19.01 16.69
C LEU A 54 -2.09 17.68 16.12
N CYS A 55 -0.95 17.16 16.59
CA CYS A 55 -0.49 15.81 16.25
C CYS A 55 -1.55 14.76 16.62
N ASP A 56 -2.07 14.82 17.85
CA ASP A 56 -3.05 13.84 18.34
C ASP A 56 -4.34 13.88 17.51
N ARG A 57 -4.82 15.09 17.16
CA ARG A 57 -5.97 15.25 16.25
C ARG A 57 -5.68 14.71 14.85
N LEU A 58 -4.51 15.00 14.29
CA LEU A 58 -4.12 14.50 12.97
C LEU A 58 -4.10 12.97 12.93
N ILE A 59 -3.41 12.35 13.89
CA ILE A 59 -3.32 10.88 14.00
C ILE A 59 -4.71 10.28 14.20
N SER A 60 -5.55 10.87 15.06
CA SER A 60 -6.93 10.39 15.28
C SER A 60 -7.81 10.44 14.02
N SER A 61 -7.49 11.34 13.08
CA SER A 61 -8.23 11.49 11.82
C SER A 61 -7.76 10.52 10.72
N LYS A 62 -6.68 9.77 10.93
CA LYS A 62 -6.06 8.87 9.93
C LYS A 62 -7.07 7.95 9.24
N ASN A 63 -8.03 7.42 9.99
CA ASN A 63 -8.99 6.44 9.49
C ASN A 63 -10.32 7.06 9.00
N PHE A 64 -10.40 8.39 8.93
CA PHE A 64 -11.55 9.03 8.30
C PHE A 64 -11.66 8.59 6.83
N PHE A 65 -12.82 8.06 6.44
CA PHE A 65 -13.08 7.46 5.12
C PHE A 65 -12.29 6.20 4.73
N SER A 66 -11.57 5.54 5.64
CA SER A 66 -10.78 4.34 5.30
C SER A 66 -11.56 3.23 4.57
N ALA A 67 -12.80 2.94 4.98
CA ALA A 67 -13.67 1.98 4.33
C ALA A 67 -14.06 2.40 2.89
N TYR A 68 -14.28 3.70 2.68
CA TYR A 68 -14.60 4.25 1.37
C TYR A 68 -13.42 4.13 0.42
N ASP A 69 -12.23 4.54 0.89
CA ASP A 69 -11.01 4.47 0.09
C ASP A 69 -10.61 3.03 -0.22
N LEU A 70 -10.80 2.11 0.73
CA LEU A 70 -10.63 0.67 0.51
C LEU A 70 -11.53 0.17 -0.62
N LEU A 71 -12.84 0.43 -0.55
CA LEU A 71 -13.76 -0.01 -1.59
C LEU A 71 -13.51 0.68 -2.93
N ARG A 72 -13.02 1.92 -2.92
CA ARG A 72 -12.59 2.60 -4.14
C ARG A 72 -11.41 1.88 -4.79
N GLN A 73 -10.40 1.47 -4.04
CA GLN A 73 -9.27 0.67 -4.57
C GLN A 73 -9.73 -0.69 -5.09
N VAL A 74 -10.69 -1.33 -4.42
CA VAL A 74 -11.31 -2.58 -4.89
C VAL A 74 -12.07 -2.37 -6.19
N GLU A 75 -12.86 -1.29 -6.33
CA GLU A 75 -13.56 -0.93 -7.58
C GLU A 75 -12.58 -0.82 -8.75
N LEU A 76 -11.45 -0.15 -8.54
CA LEU A 76 -10.42 0.03 -9.57
C LEU A 76 -9.73 -1.27 -9.94
N SER A 77 -9.42 -2.10 -8.94
CA SER A 77 -8.77 -3.41 -9.13
C SER A 77 -9.67 -4.38 -9.88
N LEU A 78 -10.95 -4.44 -9.52
CA LEU A 78 -11.95 -5.28 -10.22
C LEU A 78 -12.17 -4.80 -11.65
N MET A 79 -12.28 -3.48 -11.87
CA MET A 79 -12.41 -2.91 -13.22
C MET A 79 -11.24 -3.32 -14.11
N ASP A 80 -10.00 -3.20 -13.64
CA ASP A 80 -8.81 -3.64 -14.35
C ASP A 80 -8.85 -5.14 -14.67
N MET A 81 -9.04 -5.98 -13.65
CA MET A 81 -9.08 -7.43 -13.83
C MET A 81 -10.17 -7.87 -14.80
N GLU A 82 -11.37 -7.30 -14.71
CA GLU A 82 -12.47 -7.61 -15.62
C GLU A 82 -12.17 -7.15 -17.05
N LEU A 83 -11.56 -5.98 -17.26
CA LEU A 83 -11.22 -5.51 -18.61
C LEU A 83 -10.21 -6.41 -19.32
N TYR A 84 -9.26 -6.99 -18.59
CA TYR A 84 -8.20 -7.83 -19.16
C TYR A 84 -8.44 -9.34 -18.99
N HIS A 85 -9.54 -9.75 -18.39
CA HIS A 85 -9.93 -11.16 -18.28
C HIS A 85 -10.84 -11.60 -19.44
N GLY A 86 -10.33 -12.52 -20.26
CA GLY A 86 -11.11 -13.16 -21.32
C GLY A 86 -11.20 -12.35 -22.61
N ALA A 87 -12.34 -12.43 -23.29
CA ALA A 87 -12.56 -11.72 -24.55
C ALA A 87 -12.80 -10.22 -24.31
N PRO A 88 -12.40 -9.33 -25.24
CA PRO A 88 -12.67 -7.90 -25.12
C PRO A 88 -14.15 -7.61 -24.88
N ARG A 89 -14.43 -6.76 -23.91
CA ARG A 89 -15.77 -6.28 -23.54
C ARG A 89 -15.86 -4.77 -23.67
N ASP A 90 -17.09 -4.28 -23.76
CA ASP A 90 -17.34 -2.84 -23.68
C ASP A 90 -16.98 -2.30 -22.29
N ILE A 91 -16.22 -1.19 -22.27
CA ILE A 91 -15.69 -0.61 -21.02
C ILE A 91 -16.81 -0.08 -20.12
N ASP A 92 -17.88 0.49 -20.68
CA ASP A 92 -18.97 1.04 -19.90
C ASP A 92 -19.78 -0.08 -19.25
N GLU A 93 -19.95 -1.22 -19.93
CA GLU A 93 -20.59 -2.41 -19.37
C GLU A 93 -19.82 -2.95 -18.16
N VAL A 94 -18.50 -3.11 -18.29
CA VAL A 94 -17.63 -3.59 -17.20
C VAL A 94 -17.69 -2.63 -16.00
N VAL A 95 -17.53 -1.33 -16.26
CA VAL A 95 -17.52 -0.30 -15.20
C VAL A 95 -18.85 -0.26 -14.46
N LYS A 96 -19.98 -0.36 -15.17
CA LYS A 96 -21.31 -0.41 -14.55
C LYS A 96 -21.50 -1.67 -13.71
N ALA A 97 -21.05 -2.82 -14.20
CA ALA A 97 -21.15 -4.08 -13.48
C ALA A 97 -20.35 -4.04 -12.16
N VAL A 98 -19.07 -3.64 -12.21
CA VAL A 98 -18.21 -3.52 -11.02
C VAL A 98 -18.77 -2.51 -10.02
N ARG A 99 -19.20 -1.33 -10.48
CA ARG A 99 -19.77 -0.30 -9.59
C ARG A 99 -21.04 -0.77 -8.88
N LYS A 100 -21.88 -1.54 -9.56
CA LYS A 100 -23.07 -2.11 -8.95
C LYS A 100 -22.75 -3.03 -7.77
N GLU A 101 -21.59 -3.68 -7.79
CA GLU A 101 -21.17 -4.61 -6.74
C GLU A 101 -20.54 -3.90 -5.54
N VAL A 102 -19.60 -2.97 -5.78
CA VAL A 102 -18.73 -2.46 -4.69
C VAL A 102 -18.84 -0.97 -4.43
N ARG A 103 -19.46 -0.19 -5.33
CA ARG A 103 -19.45 1.27 -5.18
C ARG A 103 -20.53 1.74 -4.21
N ILE A 104 -20.11 2.53 -3.23
CA ILE A 104 -20.99 3.09 -2.18
C ILE A 104 -21.32 4.57 -2.36
N SER A 105 -20.65 5.28 -3.29
CA SER A 105 -20.98 6.67 -3.63
C SER A 105 -21.82 6.77 -4.90
N PRO A 106 -22.67 7.81 -5.02
CA PRO A 106 -23.31 8.15 -6.27
C PRO A 106 -22.31 8.33 -7.41
N VAL A 107 -22.70 7.91 -8.60
CA VAL A 107 -21.93 8.07 -9.84
C VAL A 107 -22.63 9.14 -10.67
N TYR A 108 -21.88 10.14 -11.12
CA TYR A 108 -22.40 11.14 -12.05
C TYR A 108 -22.58 10.53 -13.44
N GLU A 109 -23.68 10.84 -14.13
CA GLU A 109 -24.01 10.25 -15.44
C GLU A 109 -22.93 10.51 -16.51
N LEU A 110 -22.30 11.68 -16.45
CA LEU A 110 -21.20 12.06 -17.34
C LEU A 110 -19.83 11.63 -16.81
N ASP A 111 -19.77 10.76 -15.79
CA ASP A 111 -18.49 10.23 -15.33
C ASP A 111 -17.80 9.45 -16.45
N ARG A 112 -16.57 9.84 -16.75
CA ARG A 112 -15.70 9.23 -17.75
C ARG A 112 -14.36 8.83 -17.14
N PHE A 113 -14.33 8.59 -15.83
CA PHE A 113 -13.14 8.13 -15.12
C PHE A 113 -12.31 7.06 -15.87
N PRO A 114 -12.92 6.01 -16.47
CA PRO A 114 -12.15 4.98 -17.19
C PRO A 114 -11.25 5.56 -18.29
N ASN A 115 -11.69 6.61 -18.98
CA ASN A 115 -10.92 7.26 -20.05
C ASN A 115 -9.69 8.02 -19.53
N THR A 116 -9.59 8.20 -18.21
CA THR A 116 -8.48 8.86 -17.53
C THR A 116 -7.66 7.90 -16.68
N PHE A 117 -7.95 6.59 -16.72
CA PHE A 117 -7.31 5.60 -15.88
C PHE A 117 -5.93 5.20 -16.41
N SER A 118 -4.99 6.14 -16.38
CA SER A 118 -3.66 6.03 -17.00
C SER A 118 -2.84 4.83 -16.51
N HIS A 119 -3.02 4.39 -15.27
CA HIS A 119 -2.27 3.27 -14.69
C HIS A 119 -2.35 2.01 -15.57
N ILE A 120 -3.56 1.65 -16.00
CA ILE A 120 -3.80 0.41 -16.75
C ILE A 120 -3.66 0.60 -18.26
N PHE A 121 -3.88 1.81 -18.79
CA PHE A 121 -3.79 2.08 -20.23
C PHE A 121 -2.42 2.55 -20.71
N ALA A 122 -1.65 3.23 -19.86
CA ALA A 122 -0.36 3.83 -20.22
C ALA A 122 0.76 3.56 -19.20
N GLY A 123 0.42 3.20 -17.95
CA GLY A 123 1.35 3.09 -16.83
C GLY A 123 1.95 1.69 -16.61
N GLY A 124 1.52 0.68 -17.37
CA GLY A 124 2.04 -0.69 -17.24
C GLY A 124 1.39 -1.54 -16.14
N TYR A 125 0.31 -1.06 -15.51
CA TYR A 125 -0.43 -1.79 -14.46
C TYR A 125 -1.63 -2.56 -15.01
N SER A 126 -1.74 -2.78 -16.33
CA SER A 126 -2.82 -3.58 -16.92
C SER A 126 -2.85 -4.99 -16.33
N ALA A 127 -4.02 -5.45 -15.90
CA ALA A 127 -4.20 -6.72 -15.17
C ALA A 127 -3.33 -6.82 -13.89
N GLY A 128 -3.02 -5.68 -13.28
CA GLY A 128 -2.06 -5.55 -12.20
C GLY A 128 -2.39 -4.47 -11.19
N TYR A 129 -3.47 -3.69 -11.36
CA TYR A 129 -3.82 -2.60 -10.44
C TYR A 129 -4.12 -3.09 -9.01
N TYR A 130 -4.54 -4.36 -8.87
CA TYR A 130 -4.70 -5.00 -7.56
C TYR A 130 -3.40 -5.02 -6.72
N SER A 131 -2.24 -4.83 -7.36
CA SER A 131 -0.93 -4.79 -6.70
C SER A 131 -0.88 -3.76 -5.58
N TYR A 132 -1.53 -2.60 -5.74
CA TYR A 132 -1.57 -1.58 -4.69
C TYR A 132 -2.16 -2.11 -3.40
N LYS A 133 -3.32 -2.78 -3.48
CA LYS A 133 -4.01 -3.28 -2.29
C LYS A 133 -3.36 -4.54 -1.74
N TRP A 134 -2.78 -5.38 -2.60
CA TRP A 134 -2.00 -6.54 -2.19
C TRP A 134 -0.74 -6.14 -1.42
N ALA A 135 0.02 -5.17 -1.95
CA ALA A 135 1.17 -4.60 -1.27
C ALA A 135 0.80 -3.95 0.07
N GLU A 136 -0.39 -3.36 0.19
CA GLU A 136 -0.88 -2.76 1.43
C GLU A 136 -1.14 -3.81 2.52
N VAL A 137 -1.63 -5.00 2.14
CA VAL A 137 -1.75 -6.15 3.06
C VAL A 137 -0.38 -6.54 3.58
N LEU A 138 0.60 -6.69 2.68
CA LEU A 138 1.98 -7.02 3.05
C LEU A 138 2.59 -5.93 3.94
N SER A 139 2.36 -4.66 3.61
CA SER A 139 2.87 -3.49 4.33
C SER A 139 2.34 -3.43 5.75
N ALA A 140 1.01 -3.48 5.91
CA ALA A 140 0.36 -3.39 7.20
C ALA A 140 0.77 -4.54 8.14
N ASP A 141 0.86 -5.75 7.61
CA ASP A 141 1.29 -6.91 8.40
C ASP A 141 2.81 -6.90 8.67
N ALA A 142 3.62 -6.34 7.76
CA ALA A 142 5.03 -6.13 8.04
C ALA A 142 5.25 -5.10 9.15
N TYR A 143 4.49 -4.00 9.13
CA TYR A 143 4.50 -2.97 10.17
C TYR A 143 3.99 -3.50 11.52
N GLU A 144 3.00 -4.40 11.50
CA GLU A 144 2.51 -5.06 12.71
C GLU A 144 3.62 -5.79 13.48
N ALA A 145 4.64 -6.32 12.80
CA ALA A 145 5.79 -6.93 13.49
C ALA A 145 6.54 -5.96 14.41
N PHE A 146 6.62 -4.68 14.03
CA PHE A 146 7.23 -3.63 14.84
C PHE A 146 6.33 -3.21 16.00
N VAL A 147 5.01 -3.20 15.77
CA VAL A 147 4.01 -2.99 16.84
C VAL A 147 4.07 -4.13 17.86
N GLU A 148 4.12 -5.39 17.41
CA GLU A 148 4.26 -6.60 18.24
C GLU A 148 5.56 -6.58 19.07
N ALA A 149 6.64 -6.00 18.54
CA ALA A 149 7.90 -5.80 19.27
C ALA A 149 7.82 -4.71 20.35
N GLY A 150 6.74 -3.91 20.38
CA GLY A 150 6.54 -2.80 21.32
C GLY A 150 7.41 -1.58 21.03
N ASN A 151 8.13 -1.56 19.91
CA ASN A 151 8.96 -0.44 19.48
C ASN A 151 8.97 -0.35 17.95
N ILE A 152 8.36 0.71 17.42
CA ILE A 152 8.32 0.96 15.97
C ILE A 152 9.70 1.28 15.36
N PHE A 153 10.72 1.50 16.19
CA PHE A 153 12.11 1.69 15.78
C PHE A 153 13.02 0.52 16.19
N ASP A 154 12.47 -0.67 16.44
CA ASP A 154 13.25 -1.82 16.87
C ASP A 154 14.32 -2.21 15.81
N PRO A 155 15.62 -2.08 16.13
CA PRO A 155 16.69 -2.32 15.15
C PRO A 155 16.80 -3.79 14.76
N VAL A 156 16.37 -4.73 15.61
CA VAL A 156 16.40 -6.16 15.31
C VAL A 156 15.36 -6.48 14.24
N THR A 157 14.13 -5.99 14.40
CA THR A 157 13.04 -6.14 13.43
C THR A 157 13.37 -5.40 12.14
N GLY A 158 13.94 -4.19 12.22
CA GLY A 158 14.43 -3.43 11.07
C GLY A 158 15.51 -4.16 10.27
N ALA A 159 16.51 -4.74 10.94
CA ALA A 159 17.54 -5.54 10.29
C ALA A 159 16.98 -6.80 9.62
N LYS A 160 15.99 -7.45 10.25
CA LYS A 160 15.30 -8.60 9.68
C LYS A 160 14.49 -8.23 8.44
N PHE A 161 13.76 -7.11 8.47
CA PHE A 161 13.03 -6.58 7.31
C PHE A 161 13.99 -6.25 6.16
N MET A 162 15.11 -5.58 6.46
CA MET A 162 16.15 -5.32 5.48
C MET A 162 16.65 -6.60 4.80
N ALA A 163 17.08 -7.59 5.59
CA ALA A 163 17.67 -8.82 5.07
C ALA A 163 16.67 -9.68 4.27
N GLU A 164 15.47 -9.88 4.82
CA GLU A 164 14.51 -10.85 4.29
C GLU A 164 13.55 -10.27 3.25
N VAL A 165 13.33 -8.95 3.24
CA VAL A 165 12.40 -8.28 2.29
C VAL A 165 13.17 -7.45 1.27
N LEU A 166 13.98 -6.50 1.74
CA LEU A 166 14.64 -5.51 0.87
C LEU A 166 15.80 -6.11 0.08
N GLU A 167 16.72 -6.80 0.76
CA GLU A 167 17.90 -7.38 0.13
C GLU A 167 17.61 -8.69 -0.60
N ALA A 168 16.60 -9.44 -0.16
CA ALA A 168 16.19 -10.70 -0.77
C ALA A 168 15.19 -10.55 -1.94
N SER A 169 14.68 -9.33 -2.17
CA SER A 169 13.81 -9.03 -3.31
C SER A 169 14.46 -9.44 -4.64
N GLY A 170 13.70 -10.15 -5.48
CA GLY A 170 14.18 -10.68 -6.77
C GLY A 170 15.18 -11.85 -6.69
N LYS A 171 15.53 -12.35 -5.50
CA LYS A 171 16.39 -13.55 -5.33
C LYS A 171 15.59 -14.84 -5.19
N ARG A 172 14.42 -14.77 -4.54
CA ARG A 172 13.47 -15.86 -4.35
C ARG A 172 12.04 -15.28 -4.27
N PRO A 173 10.99 -16.10 -4.36
CA PRO A 173 9.62 -15.62 -4.36
C PRO A 173 9.29 -14.71 -3.17
N MET A 174 8.56 -13.61 -3.39
CA MET A 174 8.19 -12.66 -2.33
C MET A 174 7.43 -13.35 -1.19
N LYS A 175 6.60 -14.35 -1.49
CA LYS A 175 5.93 -15.15 -0.46
C LYS A 175 6.92 -15.79 0.52
N GLU A 176 8.04 -16.31 0.02
CA GLU A 176 9.09 -16.91 0.85
C GLU A 176 9.83 -15.84 1.66
N ASN A 177 10.13 -14.68 1.05
CA ASN A 177 10.68 -13.52 1.73
C ASN A 177 9.81 -13.07 2.90
N PHE A 178 8.51 -12.94 2.65
CA PHE A 178 7.56 -12.51 3.66
C PHE A 178 7.44 -13.53 4.81
N VAL A 179 7.38 -14.83 4.49
CA VAL A 179 7.35 -15.90 5.50
C VAL A 179 8.65 -15.93 6.31
N ALA A 180 9.82 -15.71 5.69
CA ALA A 180 11.08 -15.64 6.42
C ALA A 180 11.10 -14.44 7.40
N PHE A 181 10.55 -13.30 6.99
CA PHE A 181 10.40 -12.12 7.84
C PHE A 181 9.37 -12.32 8.97
N ARG A 182 8.12 -12.66 8.64
CA ARG A 182 7.01 -12.76 9.61
C ARG A 182 6.90 -14.09 10.35
N GLY A 183 7.53 -15.15 9.86
CA GLY A 183 7.36 -16.51 10.34
C GLY A 183 6.03 -17.15 9.94
N ARG A 184 5.19 -16.45 9.18
CA ARG A 184 3.87 -16.89 8.72
C ARG A 184 3.48 -16.22 7.40
N ALA A 185 2.41 -16.71 6.78
CA ALA A 185 1.79 -16.06 5.63
C ALA A 185 1.20 -14.68 6.02
N PRO A 186 1.07 -13.75 5.04
CA PRO A 186 0.44 -12.45 5.29
C PRO A 186 -1.01 -12.59 5.73
N SER A 187 -1.43 -11.69 6.62
CA SER A 187 -2.81 -11.59 7.12
C SER A 187 -3.45 -10.26 6.74
N VAL A 188 -4.71 -10.32 6.30
CA VAL A 188 -5.53 -9.13 6.01
C VAL A 188 -5.94 -8.41 7.31
N ASP A 189 -5.93 -9.10 8.45
CA ASP A 189 -6.39 -8.53 9.73
C ASP A 189 -5.57 -7.31 10.14
N SER A 190 -4.26 -7.30 9.87
CA SER A 190 -3.40 -6.14 10.15
C SER A 190 -3.87 -4.93 9.35
N LEU A 191 -4.10 -5.09 8.05
CA LEU A 191 -4.63 -4.03 7.21
C LEU A 191 -5.96 -3.48 7.73
N LEU A 192 -6.90 -4.36 8.08
CA LEU A 192 -8.21 -3.94 8.58
C LEU A 192 -8.10 -3.24 9.95
N ARG A 193 -7.26 -3.74 10.86
CA ARG A 193 -7.01 -3.11 12.17
C ARG A 193 -6.39 -1.72 12.01
N HIS A 194 -5.34 -1.60 11.19
CA HIS A 194 -4.69 -0.32 10.91
C HIS A 194 -5.64 0.69 10.25
N GLY A 195 -6.57 0.20 9.42
CA GLY A 195 -7.64 0.99 8.82
C GLY A 195 -8.84 1.29 9.72
N GLY A 196 -8.86 0.80 10.97
CA GLY A 196 -9.98 1.01 11.91
C GLY A 196 -11.25 0.23 11.54
N LEU A 197 -11.09 -0.93 10.91
CA LEU A 197 -12.18 -1.79 10.41
C LEU A 197 -12.31 -3.12 11.19
N LEU A 198 -11.47 -3.34 12.20
CA LEU A 198 -11.47 -4.47 13.15
C LEU A 198 -11.08 -4.05 14.56
#